data_AF-Q0CZA9-F1
#
_entry.id   AF-Q0CZA9-F1
#
_cell.length_a   1.000
_cell.length_b   1.000
_cell.length_c   1.000
_cell.angle_alpha   90.00
_cell.angle_beta   90.00
_cell.angle_gamma   90.00
#
_symmetry.space_group_name_H-M   'P 1'
#
loop_
_entity.id
_entity.type
_entity.pdbx_description
1 polymer ?
#
loop_
_entity_poly.entity_id
_entity_poly.type
_entity_poly.pdbx_seq_one_letter_code
_entity_poly.pdbx_strand_id
1 'polypeptide(L)'
;MDIYPPQAPRASDLRATAAQNLVRLLLPLLTDEAGPCSATIQPAQLQDISLESSSCREILSAIQALVPTLIPKSPIFATFHDGRVHDPLGGGSYAFQEDVVEPVLLALTNDEILSNSEKGLLVDKRSNAMVPNNYPGCSVQLPTRPIVIHAGAQPNNSPHAGTLVVFCYAFSLAQEIRKRMQATVANTDSKPPTISVEITFVDTAPVQDHETTIGGIKYQKSYRNVPGALAIAYGRLYAGSQSLVKLV
;
A
#
# COMPACT_ATOMS: atom_id res chain seq x y z
N MET A 1 -13.58 26.08 -38.75
CA MET A 1 -12.59 26.51 -37.74
C MET A 1 -13.28 26.36 -36.40
N ASP A 2 -13.19 25.17 -35.80
CA ASP A 2 -13.83 24.90 -34.52
C ASP A 2 -12.83 25.19 -33.40
N ILE A 3 -13.02 26.33 -32.75
CA ILE A 3 -12.26 26.73 -31.56
C ILE A 3 -12.93 26.02 -30.37
N TYR A 4 -12.40 24.86 -29.99
CA TYR A 4 -12.84 24.22 -28.74
C TYR A 4 -12.31 25.02 -27.54
N PRO A 5 -13.14 25.26 -26.51
CA PRO A 5 -12.68 25.91 -25.28
C PRO A 5 -11.64 25.04 -24.56
N PRO A 6 -10.69 25.64 -23.85
CA PRO A 6 -9.67 24.90 -23.11
C PRO A 6 -10.30 23.98 -22.07
N GLN A 7 -9.85 22.72 -22.01
CA GLN A 7 -10.36 21.74 -21.05
C GLN A 7 -10.01 22.16 -19.62
N ALA A 8 -10.99 21.99 -18.71
CA ALA A 8 -10.80 22.26 -17.30
C ALA A 8 -9.78 21.27 -16.69
N PRO A 9 -8.86 21.74 -15.83
CA PRO A 9 -7.85 20.90 -15.17
C PRO A 9 -8.50 19.77 -14.31
N ARG A 10 -7.84 18.61 -14.25
CA ARG A 10 -8.34 17.45 -13.47
C ARG A 10 -8.26 17.74 -11.96
N ALA A 11 -9.17 17.15 -11.19
CA ALA A 11 -9.25 17.37 -9.75
C ALA A 11 -8.00 16.91 -8.97
N SER A 12 -7.33 15.84 -9.44
CA SER A 12 -6.04 15.39 -8.91
C SER A 12 -4.94 16.43 -9.07
N ASP A 13 -4.94 17.09 -10.22
CA ASP A 13 -3.91 18.07 -10.60
C ASP A 13 -4.10 19.34 -9.78
N LEU A 14 -5.35 19.76 -9.56
CA LEU A 14 -5.69 20.88 -8.68
C LEU A 14 -5.21 20.67 -7.23
N ARG A 15 -5.35 19.45 -6.70
CA ARG A 15 -4.89 19.12 -5.34
C ARG A 15 -3.37 19.18 -5.23
N ALA A 16 -2.67 18.56 -6.17
CA ALA A 16 -1.21 18.57 -6.21
C ALA A 16 -0.65 19.99 -6.36
N THR A 17 -1.21 20.79 -7.27
CA THR A 17 -0.82 22.19 -7.47
C THR A 17 -1.09 23.05 -6.23
N ALA A 18 -2.26 22.91 -5.59
CA ALA A 18 -2.56 23.66 -4.37
C ALA A 18 -1.61 23.30 -3.21
N ALA A 19 -1.27 22.02 -3.06
CA ALA A 19 -0.34 21.56 -2.04
C ALA A 19 1.10 22.07 -2.30
N GLN A 20 1.58 21.98 -3.54
CA GLN A 20 2.88 22.49 -3.94
C GLN A 20 3.00 24.02 -3.73
N ASN A 21 1.94 24.77 -4.04
CA ASN A 21 1.91 26.22 -3.81
C ASN A 21 2.04 26.57 -2.32
N LEU A 22 1.34 25.85 -1.44
CA LEU A 22 1.45 26.06 0.00
C LEU A 22 2.84 25.69 0.52
N VAL A 23 3.38 24.53 0.12
CA VAL A 23 4.74 24.09 0.53
C VAL A 23 5.80 25.11 0.10
N ARG A 24 5.70 25.63 -1.12
CA ARG A 24 6.63 26.65 -1.65
C ARG A 24 6.63 27.93 -0.81
N LEU A 25 5.47 28.35 -0.31
CA LEU A 25 5.34 29.55 0.54
C LEU A 25 5.82 29.32 1.98
N LEU A 26 5.74 28.08 2.49
CA LEU A 26 6.20 27.72 3.83
C LEU A 26 7.69 27.41 3.89
N LEU A 27 8.30 26.98 2.78
CA LEU A 27 9.70 26.55 2.74
C LEU A 27 10.68 27.60 3.31
N PRO A 28 10.60 28.89 2.96
CA PRO A 28 11.50 29.91 3.53
C PRO A 28 11.37 30.09 5.04
N LEU A 29 10.19 29.86 5.61
CA LEU A 29 9.94 29.94 7.06
C LEU A 29 10.52 28.75 7.83
N LEU A 30 10.76 27.63 7.13
CA LEU A 30 11.31 26.39 7.69
C LEU A 30 12.83 26.31 7.49
N THR A 31 13.34 26.94 6.43
CA THR A 31 14.77 26.98 6.09
C THR A 31 15.50 28.18 6.68
N ASP A 32 14.85 28.96 7.54
CA ASP A 32 15.54 29.91 8.40
C ASP A 32 16.31 29.10 9.44
N GLU A 33 17.40 28.49 8.96
CA GLU A 33 18.46 27.90 9.75
C GLU A 33 18.85 28.95 10.79
N ALA A 34 18.47 28.67 12.03
CA ALA A 34 18.98 29.35 13.19
C ALA A 34 20.51 29.33 13.12
N GLY A 35 21.09 30.39 12.57
CA GLY A 35 22.46 30.77 12.92
C GLY A 35 22.56 30.75 14.46
N PRO A 36 23.69 30.37 15.04
CA PRO A 36 23.84 30.25 16.49
C PRO A 36 23.78 31.64 17.15
N CYS A 37 22.57 32.16 17.33
CA CYS A 37 22.30 33.43 18.00
C CYS A 37 22.03 33.17 19.48
N SER A 38 23.10 32.98 20.24
CA SER A 38 23.11 33.24 21.70
C SER A 38 23.09 34.75 21.99
N ALA A 39 22.10 35.46 21.46
CA ALA A 39 21.85 36.85 21.83
C ALA A 39 20.44 36.93 22.39
N THR A 40 20.35 37.15 23.70
CA THR A 40 19.14 37.44 24.45
C THR A 40 18.35 38.54 23.76
N ILE A 41 17.27 38.17 23.07
CA ILE A 41 16.37 39.13 22.41
C ILE A 41 15.60 39.87 23.50
N GLN A 42 15.83 41.18 23.60
CA GLN A 42 15.04 42.04 24.47
C GLN A 42 13.63 42.24 23.88
N PRO A 43 12.56 42.27 24.70
CA PRO A 43 11.17 42.40 24.24
C PRO A 43 10.83 43.70 23.49
N ALA A 44 11.77 44.65 23.38
CA ALA A 44 11.62 45.88 22.61
C ALA A 44 11.86 45.73 21.09
N GLN A 45 12.44 44.61 20.61
CA GLN A 45 12.76 44.41 19.19
C GLN A 45 11.72 43.59 18.40
N LEU A 46 10.60 43.22 19.02
CA LEU A 46 9.52 42.45 18.38
C LEU A 46 8.56 43.31 17.52
N GLN A 47 8.84 44.61 17.36
CA GLN A 47 7.99 45.53 16.58
C GLN A 47 8.38 45.64 15.10
N ASP A 48 9.52 45.10 14.67
CA ASP A 48 10.02 45.25 13.30
C ASP A 48 10.07 43.95 12.47
N ILE A 49 9.55 42.83 13.00
CA ILE A 49 9.18 41.70 12.13
C ILE A 49 7.81 42.02 11.53
N SER A 50 7.76 43.06 10.70
CA SER A 50 6.72 43.20 9.70
C SER A 50 6.96 42.07 8.69
N LEU A 51 6.50 40.85 9.02
CA LEU A 51 6.20 39.85 8.00
C LEU A 51 5.38 40.61 6.97
N GLU A 52 5.96 40.85 5.79
CA GLU A 52 5.34 41.71 4.80
C GLU A 52 3.89 41.24 4.65
N SER A 53 2.95 42.16 4.84
CA SER A 53 1.51 41.84 4.81
C SER A 53 1.09 41.08 3.54
N SER A 54 1.90 41.15 2.48
CA SER A 54 1.88 40.33 1.27
C SER A 54 2.05 38.82 1.54
N SER A 55 3.09 38.41 2.28
CA SER A 55 3.42 37.00 2.51
C SER A 55 2.34 36.26 3.32
N CYS A 56 1.85 36.87 4.41
CA CYS A 56 0.75 36.30 5.19
C CYS A 56 -0.53 36.15 4.34
N ARG A 57 -0.82 37.13 3.48
CA ARG A 57 -1.99 37.10 2.60
C ARG A 57 -1.86 36.01 1.52
N GLU A 58 -0.66 35.80 0.99
CA GLU A 58 -0.36 34.74 0.03
C GLU A 58 -0.49 33.34 0.65
N ILE A 59 0.03 33.15 1.87
CA ILE A 59 -0.12 31.90 2.61
C ILE A 59 -1.60 31.62 2.88
N LEU A 60 -2.36 32.61 3.35
CA LEU A 60 -3.79 32.45 3.60
C LEU A 60 -4.56 32.09 2.32
N SER A 61 -4.22 32.73 1.19
CA SER A 61 -4.79 32.43 -0.12
C SER A 61 -4.48 30.99 -0.57
N ALA A 62 -3.25 30.52 -0.36
CA ALA A 62 -2.86 29.14 -0.68
C ALA A 62 -3.60 28.11 0.20
N ILE A 63 -3.78 28.39 1.49
CA ILE A 63 -4.59 27.55 2.40
C ILE A 63 -6.04 27.49 1.91
N GLN A 64 -6.64 28.64 1.59
CA GLN A 64 -8.02 28.72 1.08
C GLN A 64 -8.19 27.96 -0.24
N ALA A 65 -7.17 27.93 -1.10
CA ALA A 65 -7.18 27.14 -2.33
C ALA A 65 -7.03 25.63 -2.07
N LEU A 66 -6.30 25.23 -1.03
CA LEU A 66 -6.05 23.83 -0.69
C LEU A 66 -7.26 23.18 0.01
N VAL A 67 -7.92 23.88 0.95
CA VAL A 67 -8.99 23.32 1.79
C VAL A 67 -10.10 22.60 0.98
N PRO A 68 -10.66 23.18 -0.10
CA PRO A 68 -11.69 22.52 -0.91
C PRO A 68 -11.19 21.25 -1.61
N THR A 69 -9.88 21.11 -1.81
CA THR A 69 -9.27 19.90 -2.40
C THR A 69 -9.00 18.81 -1.36
N LEU A 70 -9.00 19.16 -0.07
CA LEU A 70 -8.83 18.21 1.03
C LEU A 70 -10.12 17.55 1.45
N ILE A 71 -11.26 18.14 1.09
CA ILE A 71 -12.58 17.54 1.26
C ILE A 71 -12.87 16.73 -0.02
N PRO A 72 -12.65 15.41 -0.02
CA PRO A 72 -12.98 14.62 -1.19
C PRO A 72 -14.48 14.70 -1.43
N LYS A 73 -14.84 14.78 -2.72
CA LYS A 73 -16.24 14.76 -3.16
C LYS A 73 -16.90 13.40 -2.92
N SER A 74 -16.11 12.36 -2.67
CA SER A 74 -16.53 11.04 -2.20
C SER A 74 -16.25 10.89 -0.70
N PRO A 75 -17.10 10.17 0.04
CA PRO A 75 -16.88 9.95 1.46
C PRO A 75 -15.52 9.28 1.69
N ILE A 76 -14.73 9.84 2.60
CA ILE A 76 -13.57 9.14 3.16
C ILE A 76 -14.14 8.05 4.06
N PHE A 77 -13.98 6.80 3.67
CA PHE A 77 -14.22 5.69 4.57
C PHE A 77 -13.08 5.64 5.58
N ALA A 78 -13.24 6.37 6.69
CA ALA A 78 -12.42 6.22 7.89
C ALA A 78 -13.21 5.37 8.89
N THR A 79 -12.65 4.22 9.27
CA THR A 79 -13.22 3.37 10.30
C THR A 79 -12.69 3.79 11.67
N PHE A 80 -13.57 4.25 12.54
CA PHE A 80 -13.26 4.49 13.95
C PHE A 80 -13.68 3.28 14.78
N HIS A 81 -12.81 2.82 15.68
CA HIS A 81 -13.12 1.71 16.58
C HIS A 81 -14.20 2.16 17.59
N ASP A 82 -15.32 1.44 17.68
CA ASP A 82 -16.46 1.80 18.52
C ASP A 82 -16.36 1.31 19.97
N GLY A 83 -15.24 0.67 20.31
CA GLY A 83 -14.95 0.15 21.65
C GLY A 83 -15.68 -1.15 21.99
N ARG A 84 -16.38 -1.76 21.02
CA ARG A 84 -17.09 -3.04 21.20
C ARG A 84 -16.27 -4.17 20.56
N VAL A 85 -16.21 -5.30 21.26
CA VAL A 85 -15.65 -6.53 20.70
C VAL A 85 -16.75 -7.16 19.85
N HIS A 86 -16.63 -6.97 18.54
CA HIS A 86 -17.47 -7.66 17.56
C HIS A 86 -16.91 -9.05 17.27
N ASP A 87 -17.76 -9.94 16.73
CA ASP A 87 -17.47 -11.36 16.44
C ASP A 87 -16.05 -11.60 15.85
N PRO A 88 -15.42 -12.77 16.09
CA PRO A 88 -13.98 -13.00 15.92
C PRO A 88 -13.49 -12.96 14.46
N LEU A 89 -14.37 -12.66 13.50
CA LEU A 89 -13.98 -12.31 12.14
C LEU A 89 -13.32 -10.91 12.07
N GLY A 90 -13.41 -10.10 13.13
CA GLY A 90 -12.65 -8.86 13.33
C GLY A 90 -13.01 -7.73 12.35
N GLY A 91 -12.28 -6.62 12.42
CA GLY A 91 -12.50 -5.41 11.60
C GLY A 91 -12.48 -5.63 10.07
N GLY A 92 -11.84 -6.71 9.60
CA GLY A 92 -11.83 -7.09 8.18
C GLY A 92 -13.19 -7.57 7.66
N SER A 93 -14.02 -8.17 8.51
CA SER A 93 -15.36 -8.61 8.11
C SER A 93 -16.32 -7.46 7.81
N TYR A 94 -16.11 -6.30 8.44
CA TYR A 94 -16.90 -5.08 8.17
C TYR A 94 -16.53 -4.42 6.84
N ALA A 95 -15.27 -4.48 6.44
CA ALA A 95 -14.82 -3.84 5.20
C ALA A 95 -15.27 -4.61 3.94
N PHE A 96 -15.54 -5.91 4.07
CA PHE A 96 -15.78 -6.82 2.95
C PHE A 96 -16.99 -7.73 3.19
N GLN A 97 -18.04 -7.21 3.83
CA GLN A 97 -19.24 -7.98 4.19
C GLN A 97 -19.86 -8.69 2.97
N GLU A 98 -19.83 -8.04 1.81
CA GLU A 98 -20.44 -8.56 0.58
C GLU A 98 -19.38 -9.11 -0.40
N ASP A 99 -18.19 -8.51 -0.43
CA ASP A 99 -17.14 -8.93 -1.34
C ASP A 99 -15.74 -8.50 -0.89
N VAL A 100 -14.78 -9.40 -1.01
CA VAL A 100 -13.34 -9.16 -0.77
C VAL A 100 -12.52 -9.21 -2.07
N VAL A 101 -13.03 -9.82 -3.12
CA VAL A 101 -12.23 -10.10 -4.33
C VAL A 101 -12.09 -8.88 -5.23
N GLU A 102 -13.19 -8.15 -5.47
CA GLU A 102 -13.14 -6.95 -6.32
C GLU A 102 -12.23 -5.85 -5.74
N PRO A 103 -12.31 -5.50 -4.43
CA PRO A 103 -11.39 -4.54 -3.83
C PRO A 103 -9.92 -4.99 -3.89
N VAL A 104 -9.65 -6.28 -3.71
CA VAL A 104 -8.29 -6.84 -3.82
C VAL A 104 -7.75 -6.71 -5.24
N LEU A 105 -8.55 -7.06 -6.25
CA LEU A 105 -8.15 -6.91 -7.66
C LEU A 105 -7.89 -5.45 -8.01
N LEU A 106 -8.76 -4.54 -7.57
CA LEU A 106 -8.59 -3.10 -7.78
C LEU A 106 -7.29 -2.58 -7.13
N ALA A 107 -7.00 -3.01 -5.91
CA ALA A 107 -5.77 -2.63 -5.21
C ALA A 107 -4.51 -3.12 -5.95
N LEU A 108 -4.51 -4.36 -6.42
CA LEU A 108 -3.40 -4.94 -7.20
C LEU A 108 -3.18 -4.20 -8.53
N THR A 109 -4.25 -3.86 -9.24
CA THR A 109 -4.16 -3.07 -10.47
C THR A 109 -3.54 -1.70 -10.19
N ASN A 110 -3.97 -1.02 -9.14
CA ASN A 110 -3.45 0.29 -8.77
C ASN A 110 -1.95 0.22 -8.40
N ASP A 111 -1.54 -0.80 -7.64
CA ASP A 111 -0.13 -1.02 -7.29
C ASP A 111 0.75 -1.24 -8.54
N GLU A 112 0.24 -1.99 -9.52
CA GLU A 112 0.93 -2.22 -10.78
C GLU A 112 1.07 -0.92 -11.61
N ILE A 113 0.02 -0.10 -11.67
CA ILE A 113 0.06 1.21 -12.34
C ILE A 113 1.11 2.12 -11.70
N LEU A 114 1.14 2.18 -10.36
CA LEU A 114 2.11 2.99 -9.62
C LEU A 114 3.55 2.50 -9.85
N SER A 115 3.77 1.19 -9.79
CA SER A 115 5.08 0.57 -10.04
C SER A 115 5.62 0.84 -11.45
N ASN A 116 4.73 0.91 -12.45
CA ASN A 116 5.12 1.20 -13.83
C ASN A 116 5.35 2.68 -14.09
N SER A 117 4.71 3.56 -13.32
CA SER A 117 4.89 5.01 -13.41
C SER A 117 6.29 5.47 -13.01
N GLU A 118 7.01 4.73 -12.16
CA GLU A 118 8.38 5.08 -11.76
C GLU A 118 9.44 4.69 -12.80
N LYS A 119 9.16 3.66 -13.63
CA LYS A 119 10.08 3.22 -14.70
C LYS A 119 9.92 4.02 -15.98
N GLY A 120 8.79 4.69 -16.16
CA GLY A 120 8.63 5.75 -17.13
C GLY A 120 9.06 7.06 -16.49
N LEU A 121 10.23 7.57 -16.88
CA LEU A 121 10.52 9.00 -16.87
C LEU A 121 9.20 9.76 -17.05
N LEU A 122 8.90 10.73 -16.17
CA LEU A 122 7.82 11.71 -16.33
C LEU A 122 8.02 12.45 -17.65
N VAL A 123 7.78 11.77 -18.78
CA VAL A 123 7.61 12.42 -20.05
C VAL A 123 6.26 13.07 -19.89
N ASP A 124 6.31 14.36 -19.60
CA ASP A 124 5.26 15.33 -19.90
C ASP A 124 4.85 15.13 -21.37
N LYS A 125 4.09 14.07 -21.65
CA LYS A 125 3.37 13.91 -22.89
C LYS A 125 2.15 14.79 -22.77
N ARG A 126 2.43 16.08 -22.95
CA ARG A 126 1.55 17.11 -23.51
C ARG A 126 1.16 16.75 -24.95
N SER A 127 0.92 15.47 -25.25
CA SER A 127 0.29 15.02 -26.47
C SER A 127 -1.21 15.14 -26.24
N ASN A 128 -1.80 16.12 -26.92
CA ASN A 128 -3.22 16.42 -27.09
C ASN A 128 -4.03 15.24 -27.71
N ALA A 129 -3.79 14.01 -27.30
CA ALA A 129 -4.71 12.91 -27.60
C ALA A 129 -5.91 13.11 -26.68
N MET A 130 -7.03 13.55 -27.27
CA MET A 130 -8.34 13.60 -26.62
C MET A 130 -8.58 12.29 -25.87
N VAL A 131 -8.42 12.33 -24.54
CA VAL A 131 -8.92 11.27 -23.68
C VAL A 131 -10.44 11.37 -23.77
N PRO A 132 -11.15 10.35 -24.29
CA PRO A 132 -12.59 10.40 -24.33
C PRO A 132 -13.10 10.38 -22.88
N ASN A 133 -13.67 11.52 -22.46
CA ASN A 133 -14.47 11.61 -21.25
C ASN A 133 -15.72 10.75 -21.43
N ASN A 134 -15.70 9.52 -20.94
CA ASN A 134 -16.90 8.73 -20.63
C ASN A 134 -16.58 7.76 -19.48
N TYR A 135 -17.00 8.13 -18.27
CA TYR A 135 -17.27 7.17 -17.19
C TYR A 135 -18.78 6.93 -17.20
N PRO A 136 -19.24 5.92 -17.97
CA PRO A 136 -19.61 4.63 -17.38
C PRO A 136 -19.04 3.48 -18.23
N GLY A 137 -18.24 2.62 -17.59
CA GLY A 137 -17.50 1.55 -18.28
C GLY A 137 -15.99 1.75 -18.22
N CYS A 138 -15.46 2.08 -17.04
CA CYS A 138 -14.03 1.88 -16.77
C CYS A 138 -13.78 0.39 -16.99
N SER A 139 -13.20 0.03 -18.13
CA SER A 139 -12.77 -1.34 -18.38
C SER A 139 -11.83 -1.68 -17.23
N VAL A 140 -12.30 -2.52 -16.32
CA VAL A 140 -11.53 -2.92 -15.13
C VAL A 140 -10.22 -3.50 -15.66
N GLN A 141 -9.15 -2.73 -15.56
CA GLN A 141 -7.84 -3.16 -16.00
C GLN A 141 -7.43 -4.26 -15.03
N LEU A 142 -7.29 -5.48 -15.54
CA LEU A 142 -6.87 -6.60 -14.73
C LEU A 142 -5.37 -6.47 -14.41
N PRO A 143 -4.93 -6.91 -13.22
CA PRO A 143 -3.51 -7.10 -12.97
C PRO A 143 -2.91 -8.00 -14.03
N THR A 144 -1.71 -7.67 -14.52
CA THR A 144 -0.99 -8.48 -15.51
C THR A 144 0.09 -9.33 -14.87
N ARG A 145 0.53 -8.96 -13.67
CA ARG A 145 1.54 -9.69 -12.91
C ARG A 145 0.95 -10.97 -12.29
N PRO A 146 1.76 -12.04 -12.16
CA PRO A 146 1.36 -13.21 -11.39
C PRO A 146 0.94 -12.83 -9.96
N ILE A 147 -0.14 -13.43 -9.48
CA ILE A 147 -0.67 -13.21 -8.13
C ILE A 147 -0.32 -14.43 -7.28
N VAL A 148 0.38 -14.20 -6.17
CA VAL A 148 0.78 -15.24 -5.23
C VAL A 148 0.15 -14.95 -3.88
N ILE A 149 -0.68 -15.88 -3.38
CA ILE A 149 -1.28 -15.79 -2.05
C ILE A 149 -0.42 -16.60 -1.09
N HIS A 150 0.28 -15.93 -0.18
CA HIS A 150 1.09 -16.59 0.84
C HIS A 150 0.25 -16.91 2.08
N ALA A 151 0.24 -18.18 2.48
CA ALA A 151 -0.37 -18.63 3.72
C ALA A 151 0.70 -19.24 4.64
N GLY A 152 0.88 -18.66 5.82
CA GLY A 152 1.91 -19.09 6.78
C GLY A 152 1.36 -20.05 7.83
N ALA A 153 2.15 -21.05 8.23
CA ALA A 153 1.88 -21.86 9.43
C ALA A 153 3.18 -22.11 10.22
N GLN A 154 3.10 -22.07 11.54
CA GLN A 154 4.21 -22.49 12.39
C GLN A 154 4.11 -24.01 12.61
N PRO A 155 5.15 -24.81 12.28
CA PRO A 155 5.14 -26.26 12.45
C PRO A 155 5.41 -26.68 13.90
N ASN A 156 5.31 -25.77 14.87
CA ASN A 156 5.65 -26.06 16.27
C ASN A 156 4.60 -26.95 16.96
N ASN A 157 3.42 -27.11 16.36
CA ASN A 157 2.35 -28.00 16.81
C ASN A 157 1.60 -28.56 15.60
N SER A 158 0.80 -29.61 15.80
CA SER A 158 -0.14 -30.08 14.78
C SER A 158 -1.04 -28.93 14.32
N PRO A 159 -1.31 -28.77 13.01
CA PRO A 159 -2.20 -27.73 12.52
C PRO A 159 -3.55 -27.87 13.22
N HIS A 160 -3.95 -26.83 13.94
CA HIS A 160 -5.26 -26.79 14.59
C HIS A 160 -6.29 -26.23 13.61
N ALA A 161 -7.57 -26.27 13.99
CA ALA A 161 -8.67 -25.84 13.13
C ALA A 161 -8.45 -24.44 12.51
N GLY A 162 -7.85 -23.51 13.26
CA GLY A 162 -7.51 -22.18 12.76
C GLY A 162 -6.54 -22.19 11.58
N THR A 163 -5.50 -23.02 11.62
CA THR A 163 -4.55 -23.19 10.49
C THR A 163 -5.26 -23.72 9.24
N LEU A 164 -6.16 -24.71 9.42
CA LEU A 164 -6.92 -25.27 8.31
C LEU A 164 -7.88 -24.23 7.71
N VAL A 165 -8.54 -23.42 8.54
CA VAL A 165 -9.42 -22.34 8.08
C VAL A 165 -8.65 -21.34 7.22
N VAL A 166 -7.44 -20.93 7.63
CA VAL A 166 -6.59 -20.02 6.83
C VAL A 166 -6.23 -20.63 5.48
N PHE A 167 -5.87 -21.92 5.44
CA PHE A 167 -5.57 -22.59 4.17
C PHE A 167 -6.80 -22.68 3.27
N CYS A 168 -7.93 -23.14 3.80
CA CYS A 168 -9.20 -23.17 3.06
C CYS A 168 -9.58 -21.80 2.52
N TYR A 169 -9.39 -20.74 3.31
CA TYR A 169 -9.64 -19.37 2.91
C TYR A 169 -8.72 -18.94 1.76
N ALA A 170 -7.41 -19.19 1.85
CA ALA A 170 -6.46 -18.84 0.80
C ALA A 170 -6.79 -19.51 -0.55
N PHE A 171 -7.14 -20.81 -0.54
CA PHE A 171 -7.56 -21.52 -1.75
C PHE A 171 -8.89 -21.02 -2.30
N SER A 172 -9.87 -20.76 -1.43
CA SER A 172 -11.18 -20.23 -1.85
C SER A 172 -11.03 -18.84 -2.47
N LEU A 173 -10.21 -17.98 -1.87
CA LEU A 173 -9.88 -16.67 -2.39
C LEU A 173 -9.20 -16.76 -3.77
N ALA A 174 -8.19 -17.62 -3.90
CA ALA A 174 -7.50 -17.86 -5.17
C ALA A 174 -8.47 -18.33 -6.28
N GLN A 175 -9.38 -19.24 -5.94
CA GLN A 175 -10.37 -19.76 -6.87
C GLN A 175 -11.33 -18.66 -7.34
N GLU A 176 -11.83 -17.84 -6.41
CA GLU A 176 -12.78 -16.77 -6.75
C GLU A 176 -12.11 -15.65 -7.55
N ILE A 177 -10.88 -15.25 -7.21
CA ILE A 177 -10.06 -14.34 -8.03
C ILE A 177 -9.95 -14.88 -9.45
N ARG A 178 -9.55 -16.15 -9.60
CA ARG A 178 -9.38 -16.80 -10.92
C ARG A 178 -10.68 -16.78 -11.73
N LYS A 179 -11.80 -17.16 -11.11
CA LYS A 179 -13.11 -17.20 -11.74
C LYS A 179 -13.53 -15.82 -12.26
N ARG A 180 -13.36 -14.77 -11.46
CA ARG A 180 -13.73 -13.40 -11.86
C ARG A 180 -12.83 -12.86 -12.95
N MET A 181 -11.52 -13.06 -12.84
CA MET A 181 -10.59 -12.66 -13.90
C MET A 181 -10.90 -13.38 -15.22
N GLN A 182 -11.20 -14.68 -15.18
CA GLN A 182 -11.63 -15.47 -16.34
C GLN A 182 -12.94 -14.94 -16.95
N ALA A 183 -13.92 -14.58 -16.11
CA ALA A 183 -15.17 -14.00 -16.59
C ALA A 183 -14.94 -12.65 -17.29
N THR A 184 -14.06 -11.81 -16.75
CA THR A 184 -13.71 -10.51 -17.34
C THR A 184 -12.99 -10.65 -18.68
N VAL A 185 -12.08 -11.63 -18.81
CA VAL A 185 -11.33 -11.84 -20.07
C VAL A 185 -12.06 -12.71 -21.10
N ALA A 186 -13.21 -13.33 -20.77
CA ALA A 186 -13.90 -14.26 -21.67
C ALA A 186 -14.27 -13.66 -23.04
N ASN A 187 -14.38 -12.33 -23.13
CA ASN A 187 -14.67 -11.58 -24.35
C ASN A 187 -13.45 -10.88 -24.95
N THR A 188 -12.25 -11.23 -24.51
CA THR A 188 -10.98 -10.59 -24.91
C THR A 188 -9.95 -11.65 -25.28
N ASP A 189 -9.01 -11.33 -26.18
CA ASP A 189 -7.86 -12.21 -26.48
C ASP A 189 -6.79 -12.20 -25.36
N SER A 190 -7.07 -11.58 -24.22
CA SER A 190 -6.12 -11.45 -23.12
C SER A 190 -6.11 -12.70 -22.25
N LYS A 191 -4.91 -13.22 -21.97
CA LYS A 191 -4.74 -14.32 -21.01
C LYS A 191 -4.64 -13.75 -19.59
N PRO A 192 -5.43 -14.25 -18.62
CA PRO A 192 -5.31 -13.81 -17.24
C PRO A 192 -3.96 -14.25 -16.64
N PRO A 193 -3.41 -13.50 -15.68
CA PRO A 193 -2.18 -13.88 -15.01
C PRO A 193 -2.34 -15.19 -14.23
N THR A 194 -1.21 -15.83 -13.94
CA THR A 194 -1.16 -17.01 -13.09
C THR A 194 -1.52 -16.63 -11.65
N ILE A 195 -2.34 -17.46 -11.00
CA ILE A 195 -2.72 -17.32 -9.58
C ILE A 195 -2.31 -18.60 -8.86
N SER A 196 -1.44 -18.47 -7.86
CA SER A 196 -0.96 -19.57 -7.01
C SER A 196 -1.15 -19.29 -5.53
N VAL A 197 -1.23 -20.36 -4.74
CA VAL A 197 -1.20 -20.31 -3.27
C VAL A 197 0.10 -20.96 -2.82
N GLU A 198 0.88 -20.23 -2.02
CA GLU A 198 2.13 -20.71 -1.45
C GLU A 198 2.01 -20.88 0.06
N ILE A 199 2.02 -22.13 0.51
CA ILE A 199 2.00 -22.45 1.94
C ILE A 199 3.43 -22.41 2.46
N THR A 200 3.71 -21.45 3.34
CA THR A 200 5.02 -21.27 3.96
C THR A 200 5.00 -21.78 5.39
N PHE A 201 5.83 -22.79 5.67
CA PHE A 201 6.07 -23.21 7.04
C PHE A 201 7.15 -22.31 7.68
N VAL A 202 6.75 -21.56 8.70
CA VAL A 202 7.65 -20.69 9.47
C VAL A 202 8.10 -21.46 10.69
N ASP A 203 9.25 -22.10 10.59
CA ASP A 203 9.87 -22.76 11.72
C ASP A 203 10.36 -21.71 12.73
N THR A 204 9.75 -21.73 13.91
CA THR A 204 10.14 -20.89 15.06
C THR A 204 10.73 -21.71 16.19
N ALA A 205 11.07 -22.98 15.97
CA ALA A 205 11.69 -23.79 17.00
C ALA A 205 12.98 -23.10 17.50
N PRO A 206 13.15 -22.92 18.82
CA PRO A 206 14.40 -22.45 19.39
C PRO A 206 15.55 -23.37 19.00
N VAL A 207 16.53 -22.79 18.32
CA VAL A 207 17.84 -23.42 18.19
C VAL A 207 18.57 -23.15 19.50
N GLN A 208 18.85 -24.21 20.25
CA GLN A 208 19.65 -24.12 21.47
C GLN A 208 20.99 -23.44 21.15
N ASP A 209 21.44 -22.58 22.06
CA ASP A 209 22.72 -21.87 21.99
C ASP A 209 22.86 -20.81 20.87
N HIS A 210 21.77 -20.42 20.21
CA HIS A 210 21.76 -19.42 19.13
C HIS A 210 20.95 -18.16 19.46
N GLU A 211 20.82 -17.85 20.75
CA GLU A 211 20.27 -16.57 21.23
C GLU A 211 21.29 -15.44 21.03
N THR A 212 20.82 -14.24 20.68
CA THR A 212 21.62 -13.01 20.68
C THR A 212 20.92 -11.95 21.51
N THR A 213 21.68 -11.15 22.25
CA THR A 213 21.11 -10.06 23.06
C THR A 213 21.44 -8.74 22.40
N ILE A 214 20.42 -7.94 22.07
CA ILE A 214 20.58 -6.59 21.51
C ILE A 214 19.82 -5.63 22.43
N GLY A 215 20.52 -4.68 23.05
CA GLY A 215 19.92 -3.73 23.98
C GLY A 215 19.27 -4.36 25.22
N GLY A 216 19.80 -5.49 25.70
CA GLY A 216 19.25 -6.22 26.85
C GLY A 216 18.04 -7.10 26.54
N ILE A 217 17.54 -7.09 25.29
CA ILE A 217 16.46 -7.96 24.83
C ILE A 217 17.08 -9.20 24.17
N LYS A 218 16.63 -10.38 24.59
CA LYS A 218 17.04 -11.66 24.00
C LYS A 218 16.24 -11.93 22.72
N TYR A 219 16.96 -12.14 21.63
CA TYR A 219 16.43 -12.53 20.33
C TYR A 219 16.89 -13.94 19.99
N GLN A 220 16.00 -14.73 19.43
CA GLN A 220 16.30 -16.05 18.91
C GLN A 220 16.62 -15.94 17.41
N LYS A 221 17.74 -16.50 16.96
CA LYS A 221 18.00 -16.58 15.51
C LYS A 221 16.99 -17.52 14.86
N SER A 222 16.47 -17.10 13.70
CA SER A 222 15.62 -17.94 12.84
C SER A 222 16.36 -19.24 12.48
N TYR A 223 15.63 -20.37 12.52
CA TYR A 223 16.14 -21.69 12.15
C TYR A 223 16.73 -21.71 10.73
N ARG A 224 16.18 -20.89 9.82
CA ARG A 224 16.66 -20.73 8.43
C ARG A 224 18.08 -20.15 8.33
N ASN A 225 18.48 -19.39 9.35
CA ASN A 225 19.76 -18.67 9.39
C ASN A 225 20.83 -19.43 10.20
N VAL A 226 20.54 -20.66 10.63
CA VAL A 226 21.49 -21.52 11.33
C VAL A 226 21.90 -22.67 10.38
N PRO A 227 23.12 -22.63 9.82
CA PRO A 227 23.63 -23.72 8.97
C PRO A 227 23.53 -25.07 9.68
N GLY A 228 22.98 -26.09 9.00
CA GLY A 228 22.85 -27.44 9.55
C GLY A 228 21.64 -27.67 10.46
N ALA A 229 20.95 -26.63 10.94
CA ALA A 229 19.76 -26.79 11.76
C ALA A 229 18.65 -27.52 10.99
N LEU A 230 18.38 -27.14 9.73
CA LEU A 230 17.44 -27.86 8.86
C LEU A 230 17.81 -29.35 8.69
N ALA A 231 19.09 -29.68 8.59
CA ALA A 231 19.51 -31.08 8.48
C ALA A 231 19.26 -31.88 9.76
N ILE A 232 19.34 -31.25 10.95
CA ILE A 232 19.07 -31.90 12.25
C ILE A 232 17.56 -32.13 12.47
N ALA A 233 16.72 -31.14 12.13
CA ALA A 233 15.26 -31.27 12.28
C ALA A 233 14.66 -32.33 11.34
N TYR A 234 15.13 -32.40 10.10
CA TYR A 234 14.65 -33.37 9.10
C TYR A 234 15.46 -34.68 9.08
N GLY A 235 16.58 -34.73 9.82
CA GLY A 235 17.55 -35.83 9.88
C GLY A 235 17.11 -37.10 10.63
N ARG A 236 15.83 -37.21 11.01
CA ARG A 236 15.26 -38.48 11.51
C ARG A 236 14.13 -39.06 10.67
N LEU A 237 13.66 -38.37 9.62
CA LEU A 237 12.54 -38.87 8.80
C LEU A 237 12.82 -38.95 7.30
N TYR A 238 13.89 -38.36 6.78
CA TYR A 238 14.16 -38.42 5.33
C TYR A 238 15.64 -38.68 5.02
N ALA A 239 16.07 -39.93 5.24
CA ALA A 239 17.12 -40.52 4.41
C ALA A 239 16.51 -40.83 3.04
N GLY A 240 16.29 -39.79 2.23
CA GLY A 240 15.86 -39.90 0.84
C GLY A 240 14.66 -39.02 0.49
N SER A 241 14.92 -38.02 -0.36
CA SER A 241 13.92 -37.29 -1.17
C SER A 241 13.21 -36.10 -0.49
N GLN A 242 13.47 -34.86 -0.91
CA GLN A 242 12.76 -34.19 -2.01
C GLN A 242 13.01 -32.67 -2.02
N SER A 243 13.36 -32.17 -3.21
CA SER A 243 12.82 -30.90 -3.72
C SER A 243 11.60 -31.27 -4.56
N LEU A 244 10.48 -30.56 -4.36
CA LEU A 244 9.35 -30.30 -5.28
C LEU A 244 8.01 -30.30 -4.53
N VAL A 245 7.39 -29.12 -4.43
CA VAL A 245 5.93 -29.01 -4.53
C VAL A 245 5.63 -27.92 -5.53
N LYS A 246 5.37 -28.35 -6.77
CA LYS A 246 4.60 -27.60 -7.75
C LYS A 246 3.16 -28.05 -7.56
N LEU A 247 2.31 -27.17 -7.03
CA LEU A 247 0.86 -27.38 -7.07
C LEU A 247 0.28 -26.51 -8.19
N VAL A 248 -0.56 -27.17 -8.99
CA VAL A 248 -1.11 -26.78 -10.30
C VAL A 248 -1.72 -25.38 -10.34
#